data_AF-A0A9D1W7K1-F1
#
_entry.id   AF-A0A9D1W7K1-F1
#
_cell.length_a   1.000
_cell.length_b   1.000
_cell.length_c   1.000
_cell.angle_alpha   90.00
_cell.angle_beta   90.00
_cell.angle_gamma   90.00
#
_symmetry.space_group_name_H-M   'P 1'
#
loop_
_entity.id
_entity.type
_entity.pdbx_description
1 polymer ?
#
loop_
_entity_poly.entity_id
_entity_poly.type
_entity_poly.pdbx_seq_one_letter_code
_entity_poly.pdbx_strand_id
1 'polypeptide(L)'
;MKLNHEFDIGYPVPCAARLFYFSDRHFVNKLLSIHPSKVGRFYDYHLHHFKSSNVPLPDKLFYRKVMLICEHFSSIYRAKAGKSLFRREQVRYEKKFEKLELAAEILKEKNRRGRAMEGQELIQRLNHKLKSQQQEITALKKIIKEKEQPDASKIIIPHEYFETFIELIIQIRDLEIKENDKLLVTSSQLTWVRMLSHHFALANYEPINANKLRKYFYGERKRFLKSRKFKVISLENS
;
A
#
# COMPACT_ATOMS: atom_id res chain seq x y z
N MET A 1 4.38 -49.49 -22.47
CA MET A 1 4.40 -48.75 -21.19
C MET A 1 3.51 -47.51 -21.37
N LYS A 2 2.42 -47.37 -20.61
CA LYS A 2 1.44 -46.29 -20.82
C LYS A 2 2.01 -44.98 -20.29
N LEU A 3 2.07 -43.95 -21.15
CA LEU A 3 2.25 -42.56 -20.71
C LEU A 3 0.98 -42.19 -19.93
N ASN A 4 1.11 -41.63 -18.73
CA ASN A 4 -0.04 -41.31 -17.88
C ASN A 4 -0.78 -40.05 -18.38
N HIS A 5 -0.10 -39.23 -19.17
CA HIS A 5 -0.65 -38.04 -19.81
C HIS A 5 -0.12 -37.84 -21.24
N GLU A 6 -0.91 -37.20 -22.12
CA GLU A 6 -0.53 -36.94 -23.52
C GLU A 6 0.81 -36.18 -23.63
N PHE A 7 1.10 -35.33 -22.65
CA PHE A 7 2.28 -34.47 -22.60
C PHE A 7 3.46 -35.06 -21.81
N ASP A 8 3.39 -36.30 -21.37
CA ASP A 8 4.54 -36.94 -20.71
C ASP A 8 5.72 -37.11 -21.68
N ILE A 9 6.92 -36.74 -21.19
CA ILE A 9 8.20 -36.83 -21.92
C ILE A 9 8.86 -38.22 -21.80
N GLY A 10 8.24 -39.14 -21.07
CA GLY A 10 8.74 -40.48 -20.77
C GLY A 10 9.78 -40.51 -19.62
N TYR A 11 10.30 -41.69 -19.30
CA TYR A 11 11.31 -41.87 -18.26
C TYR A 11 12.73 -41.72 -18.84
N PRO A 12 13.52 -40.71 -18.43
CA PRO A 12 14.95 -40.71 -18.70
C PRO A 12 15.62 -41.81 -17.85
N VAL A 13 16.30 -42.76 -18.49
CA VAL A 13 16.98 -43.87 -17.80
C VAL A 13 18.02 -43.31 -16.81
N PRO A 14 18.08 -43.79 -15.55
CA PRO A 14 18.90 -43.19 -14.52
C PRO A 14 20.37 -43.60 -14.66
N CYS A 15 21.14 -42.81 -15.41
CA CYS A 15 22.60 -42.74 -15.25
C CYS A 15 22.95 -41.35 -14.70
N ALA A 16 23.51 -41.31 -13.50
CA ALA A 16 23.63 -40.13 -12.63
C ALA A 16 24.31 -38.89 -13.26
N ALA A 17 25.18 -39.05 -14.27
CA ALA A 17 25.83 -37.92 -14.96
C ALA A 17 25.07 -37.40 -16.21
N ARG A 18 23.97 -38.05 -16.59
CA ARG A 18 23.26 -37.82 -17.88
C ARG A 18 21.81 -37.35 -17.73
N LEU A 19 21.29 -37.28 -16.51
CA LEU A 19 19.87 -37.02 -16.23
C LEU A 19 19.36 -35.70 -16.85
N PHE A 20 20.13 -34.60 -16.76
CA PHE A 20 19.71 -33.30 -17.31
C PHE A 20 19.75 -33.24 -18.85
N TYR A 21 20.79 -33.79 -19.47
CA TYR A 21 20.91 -33.79 -20.93
C TYR A 21 19.88 -34.73 -21.59
N PHE A 22 19.56 -35.84 -20.91
CA PHE A 22 18.51 -36.75 -21.37
C PHE A 22 17.13 -36.14 -21.16
N SER A 23 16.83 -35.48 -20.03
CA SER A 23 15.53 -34.83 -19.83
C SER A 23 15.24 -33.77 -20.89
N ASP A 24 16.24 -32.94 -21.24
CA ASP A 24 16.06 -31.86 -22.23
C ASP A 24 15.88 -32.43 -23.65
N ARG A 25 16.63 -33.49 -24.00
CA ARG A 25 16.44 -34.19 -25.28
C ARG A 25 15.09 -34.88 -25.38
N HIS A 26 14.60 -35.49 -24.30
CA HIS A 26 13.27 -36.09 -24.24
C HIS A 26 12.18 -35.02 -24.38
N PHE A 27 12.34 -33.89 -23.70
CA PHE A 27 11.46 -32.73 -23.83
C PHE A 27 11.41 -32.23 -25.28
N VAL A 28 12.55 -32.01 -25.93
CA VAL A 28 12.60 -31.56 -27.33
C VAL A 28 12.03 -32.61 -28.29
N ASN A 29 12.33 -33.89 -28.11
CA ASN A 29 11.75 -34.94 -28.95
C ASN A 29 10.22 -34.96 -28.85
N LYS A 30 9.68 -34.79 -27.64
CA LYS A 30 8.24 -34.69 -27.43
C LYS A 30 7.68 -33.42 -28.08
N LEU A 31 8.32 -32.27 -27.89
CA LEU A 31 7.95 -31.00 -28.50
C LEU A 31 7.91 -31.06 -30.04
N LEU A 32 8.85 -31.77 -30.68
CA LEU A 32 8.90 -31.96 -32.13
C LEU A 32 7.82 -32.92 -32.66
N SER A 33 7.28 -33.79 -31.79
CA SER A 33 6.26 -34.77 -32.13
C SER A 33 4.83 -34.23 -31.99
N ILE A 34 4.62 -33.20 -31.17
CA ILE A 34 3.30 -32.61 -30.96
C ILE A 34 2.93 -31.60 -32.06
N HIS A 35 1.63 -31.45 -32.29
CA HIS A 35 1.10 -30.45 -33.22
C HIS A 35 1.33 -29.02 -32.68
N PRO A 36 1.65 -28.02 -33.51
CA PRO A 36 1.90 -26.64 -33.07
C PRO A 36 0.82 -26.05 -32.15
N SER A 37 -0.46 -26.34 -32.42
CA SER A 37 -1.58 -25.88 -31.57
C SER A 37 -1.56 -26.42 -30.13
N LYS A 38 -0.83 -27.52 -29.88
CA LYS A 38 -0.70 -28.14 -28.55
C LYS A 38 0.53 -27.67 -27.78
N VAL A 39 1.45 -26.93 -28.41
CA VAL A 39 2.70 -26.44 -27.78
C VAL A 39 2.43 -25.64 -26.52
N GLY A 40 1.44 -24.75 -26.53
CA GLY A 40 1.07 -23.97 -25.36
C GLY A 40 0.59 -24.83 -24.18
N ARG A 41 -0.24 -25.85 -24.44
CA ARG A 41 -0.75 -26.76 -23.40
C ARG A 41 0.34 -27.69 -22.87
N PHE A 42 1.24 -28.14 -23.75
CA PHE A 42 2.42 -28.90 -23.38
C PHE A 42 3.33 -28.10 -22.42
N TYR A 43 3.53 -26.82 -22.71
CA TYR A 43 4.26 -25.91 -21.81
C TYR A 43 3.55 -25.74 -20.46
N ASP A 44 2.23 -25.49 -20.46
CA ASP A 44 1.46 -25.30 -19.22
C ASP A 44 1.50 -26.54 -18.32
N TYR A 45 1.42 -27.74 -18.91
CA TYR A 45 1.53 -29.01 -18.20
C TYR A 45 2.86 -29.13 -17.44
N HIS A 46 3.97 -28.84 -18.11
CA HIS A 46 5.29 -28.91 -17.48
C HIS A 46 5.56 -27.75 -16.52
N LEU A 47 5.02 -26.56 -16.78
CA LEU A 47 5.08 -25.44 -15.85
C LEU A 47 4.32 -25.77 -14.56
N HIS A 48 3.15 -26.40 -14.66
CA HIS A 48 2.38 -26.84 -13.49
C HIS A 48 3.17 -27.87 -12.66
N HIS A 49 3.77 -28.88 -13.31
CA HIS A 49 4.62 -29.84 -12.62
C HIS A 49 5.85 -29.17 -11.98
N PHE A 50 6.47 -28.22 -12.67
CA PHE A 50 7.59 -27.44 -12.12
C PHE A 50 7.18 -26.69 -10.84
N LYS A 51 6.00 -26.08 -10.83
CA LYS A 51 5.43 -25.37 -9.66
C LYS A 51 5.03 -26.30 -8.52
N SER A 52 4.64 -27.54 -8.82
CA SER A 52 4.26 -28.53 -7.79
C SER A 52 5.44 -29.08 -6.98
N SER A 53 6.67 -28.69 -7.31
CA SER A 53 7.87 -29.05 -6.54
C SER A 53 7.89 -28.30 -5.20
N ASN A 54 8.46 -28.90 -4.15
CA ASN A 54 8.52 -28.35 -2.77
C ASN A 54 9.17 -26.95 -2.62
N VAL A 55 9.77 -26.40 -3.68
CA VAL A 55 10.37 -25.07 -3.68
C VAL A 55 9.62 -24.18 -4.68
N PRO A 56 8.94 -23.10 -4.23
CA PRO A 56 8.28 -22.17 -5.12
C PRO A 56 9.33 -21.39 -5.93
N LEU A 57 9.51 -21.79 -7.19
CA LEU A 57 10.41 -21.13 -8.13
C LEU A 57 9.63 -20.20 -9.07
N PRO A 58 10.16 -19.02 -9.42
CA PRO A 58 9.49 -18.11 -10.35
C PRO A 58 9.27 -18.72 -11.74
N ASP A 59 8.08 -18.51 -12.33
CA ASP A 59 7.71 -18.92 -13.70
C ASP A 59 8.75 -18.49 -14.74
N LYS A 60 9.36 -17.31 -14.54
CA LYS A 60 10.40 -16.76 -15.40
C LYS A 60 11.61 -17.69 -15.53
N LEU A 61 11.96 -18.45 -14.49
CA LEU A 61 13.07 -19.40 -14.53
C LEU A 61 12.74 -20.59 -15.43
N PHE A 62 11.53 -21.13 -15.32
CA PHE A 62 11.07 -22.21 -16.18
C PHE A 62 11.01 -21.77 -17.65
N TYR A 63 10.39 -20.62 -17.92
CA TYR A 63 10.35 -20.03 -19.25
C TYR A 63 11.75 -19.87 -19.84
N ARG A 64 12.69 -19.29 -19.07
CA ARG A 64 14.08 -19.11 -19.50
C ARG A 64 14.74 -20.45 -19.84
N LYS A 65 14.55 -21.48 -19.00
CA LYS A 65 15.10 -22.82 -19.26
C LYS A 65 14.56 -23.39 -20.57
N VAL A 66 13.25 -23.33 -20.79
CA VAL A 66 12.61 -23.85 -22.01
C VAL A 66 13.15 -23.13 -23.26
N MET A 67 13.28 -21.79 -23.20
CA MET A 67 13.83 -21.03 -24.32
C MET A 67 15.29 -21.38 -24.62
N LEU A 68 16.13 -21.53 -23.58
CA LEU A 68 17.53 -21.96 -23.73
C LEU A 68 17.63 -23.37 -24.35
N ILE A 69 16.74 -24.29 -23.97
CA ILE A 69 16.66 -25.63 -24.58
C ILE A 69 16.32 -25.51 -26.06
N CYS A 70 15.29 -24.72 -26.42
CA CYS A 70 14.92 -24.49 -27.82
C CYS A 70 16.09 -23.90 -28.62
N GLU A 71 16.77 -22.88 -28.10
CA GLU A 71 17.93 -22.25 -28.74
C GLU A 71 19.08 -23.23 -28.94
N HIS A 72 19.42 -23.99 -27.90
CA HIS A 72 20.50 -24.98 -27.94
C HIS A 72 20.24 -26.06 -29.01
N PHE A 73 19.06 -26.68 -29.01
CA PHE A 73 18.74 -27.73 -29.97
C PHE A 73 18.51 -27.19 -31.39
N SER A 74 18.01 -25.97 -31.54
CA SER A 74 17.95 -25.29 -32.85
C SER A 74 19.33 -25.10 -33.45
N SER A 75 20.31 -24.67 -32.64
CA SER A 75 21.71 -24.56 -33.06
C SER A 75 22.30 -25.92 -33.49
N ILE A 76 22.03 -26.98 -32.70
CA ILE A 76 22.46 -28.34 -33.05
C ILE A 76 21.86 -28.79 -34.39
N TYR A 77 20.56 -28.62 -34.61
CA TYR A 77 19.92 -29.06 -35.84
C TYR A 77 20.37 -28.25 -37.05
N ARG A 78 20.55 -26.93 -36.91
CA ARG A 78 21.11 -26.08 -37.96
C ARG A 78 22.53 -26.52 -38.35
N ALA A 79 23.39 -26.76 -37.36
CA ALA A 79 24.76 -27.23 -37.61
C ALA A 79 24.77 -28.62 -38.27
N LYS A 80 23.87 -29.53 -37.88
CA LYS A 80 23.76 -30.86 -38.48
C LYS A 80 23.22 -30.83 -39.90
N ALA A 81 22.30 -29.92 -40.21
CA ALA A 81 21.86 -29.69 -41.57
C ALA A 81 23.02 -29.23 -42.47
N GLY A 82 23.81 -28.23 -42.03
CA GLY A 82 24.94 -27.72 -42.80
C GLY A 82 26.11 -28.70 -42.96
N LYS A 83 26.28 -29.66 -42.03
CA LYS A 83 27.38 -30.64 -42.05
C LYS A 83 27.02 -31.99 -42.68
N SER A 84 25.75 -32.28 -42.92
CA SER A 84 25.36 -33.59 -43.47
C SER A 84 25.69 -33.67 -44.96
N LEU A 85 26.29 -34.79 -45.37
CA LEU A 85 26.62 -35.09 -46.76
C LEU A 85 25.41 -35.62 -47.56
N PHE A 86 24.33 -36.02 -46.87
CA PHE A 86 23.16 -36.63 -47.49
C PHE A 86 21.95 -35.68 -47.44
N ARG A 87 21.40 -35.35 -48.61
CA ARG A 87 20.21 -34.47 -48.74
C ARG A 87 19.04 -34.89 -47.86
N ARG A 88 18.79 -36.19 -47.72
CA ARG A 88 17.72 -36.73 -46.86
C ARG A 88 17.89 -36.33 -45.40
N GLU A 89 19.11 -36.34 -44.90
CA GLU A 89 19.42 -35.96 -43.52
C GLU A 89 19.39 -34.45 -43.34
N GLN A 90 19.88 -33.67 -44.30
CA GLN A 90 19.78 -32.21 -44.32
C GLN A 90 18.31 -31.77 -44.14
N VAL A 91 17.42 -32.25 -45.02
CA VAL A 91 15.97 -31.95 -44.97
C VAL A 91 15.35 -32.40 -43.65
N ARG A 92 15.81 -33.52 -43.07
CA ARG A 92 15.30 -33.99 -41.76
C ARG A 92 15.69 -33.03 -40.64
N TYR A 93 16.91 -32.50 -40.65
CA TYR A 93 17.38 -31.56 -39.63
C TYR A 93 16.78 -30.17 -39.82
N GLU A 94 16.61 -29.69 -41.06
CA GLU A 94 15.89 -28.45 -41.38
C GLU A 94 14.47 -28.47 -40.84
N LYS A 95 13.70 -29.54 -41.13
CA LYS A 95 12.34 -29.69 -40.60
C LYS A 95 12.27 -29.70 -39.07
N LYS A 96 13.29 -30.24 -38.40
CA LYS A 96 13.36 -30.21 -36.92
C LYS A 96 13.69 -28.81 -36.42
N PHE A 97 14.58 -28.11 -37.09
CA PHE A 97 14.91 -26.72 -36.80
C PHE A 97 13.68 -25.82 -36.95
N GLU A 98 12.98 -25.87 -38.09
CA GLU A 98 11.76 -25.08 -38.36
C GLU A 98 10.67 -25.32 -37.31
N LYS A 99 10.42 -26.59 -36.96
CA LYS A 99 9.42 -26.93 -35.93
C LYS A 99 9.78 -26.36 -34.56
N LEU A 100 11.06 -26.37 -34.20
CA LEU A 100 11.52 -25.87 -32.91
C LEU A 100 11.49 -24.34 -32.86
N GLU A 101 11.80 -23.68 -33.97
CA GLU A 101 11.66 -22.24 -34.14
C GLU A 101 10.19 -21.80 -34.03
N LEU A 102 9.28 -22.49 -34.73
CA LEU A 102 7.84 -22.25 -34.60
C LEU A 102 7.34 -22.45 -33.16
N ALA A 103 7.79 -23.51 -32.49
CA ALA A 103 7.43 -23.75 -31.10
C ALA A 103 7.94 -22.61 -30.19
N ALA A 104 9.16 -22.13 -30.40
CA ALA A 104 9.72 -21.00 -29.66
C ALA A 104 8.90 -19.71 -29.86
N GLU A 105 8.47 -19.41 -31.10
CA GLU A 105 7.61 -18.25 -31.38
C GLU A 105 6.25 -18.34 -30.70
N ILE A 106 5.60 -19.52 -30.71
CA ILE A 106 4.35 -19.74 -29.99
C ILE A 106 4.50 -19.45 -28.48
N LEU A 107 5.61 -19.92 -27.89
CA LEU A 107 5.88 -19.69 -26.47
C LEU A 107 6.22 -18.22 -26.16
N LYS A 108 6.95 -17.53 -27.04
CA LYS A 108 7.20 -16.08 -26.90
C LYS A 108 5.89 -15.29 -26.89
N GLU A 109 4.99 -15.59 -27.82
CA GLU A 109 3.70 -14.91 -27.91
C GLU A 109 2.83 -15.17 -26.68
N LYS A 110 2.77 -16.43 -26.23
CA LYS A 110 2.05 -16.80 -25.01
C LYS A 110 2.59 -16.06 -23.78
N ASN A 111 3.91 -16.00 -23.61
CA ASN A 111 4.55 -15.30 -22.51
C ASN A 111 4.37 -13.77 -22.58
N ARG A 112 4.30 -13.19 -23.79
CA ARG A 112 3.96 -11.77 -23.99
C ARG A 112 2.53 -11.48 -23.51
N ARG A 113 1.55 -12.31 -23.91
CA ARG A 113 0.15 -12.18 -23.48
C ARG A 113 -0.01 -12.38 -21.96
N GLY A 114 0.65 -13.37 -21.39
CA GLY A 114 0.62 -13.61 -19.94
C GLY A 114 1.07 -12.40 -19.14
N ARG A 115 2.23 -11.82 -19.49
CA ARG A 115 2.74 -10.59 -18.83
C ARG A 115 1.83 -9.38 -19.02
N ALA A 116 1.21 -9.23 -20.18
CA ALA A 116 0.26 -8.15 -20.44
C ALA A 116 -1.00 -8.27 -19.55
N MET A 117 -1.54 -9.49 -19.41
CA MET A 117 -2.68 -9.77 -18.54
C MET A 117 -2.36 -9.52 -17.05
N GLU A 118 -1.22 -10.03 -16.56
CA GLU A 118 -0.76 -9.78 -15.18
C GLU A 118 -0.60 -8.28 -14.88
N GLY A 119 -0.06 -7.52 -15.85
CA GLY A 119 0.05 -6.07 -15.74
C GLY A 119 -1.31 -5.38 -15.68
N GLN A 120 -2.27 -5.78 -16.50
CA GLN A 120 -3.63 -5.23 -16.48
C GLN A 120 -4.35 -5.51 -15.15
N GLU A 121 -4.26 -6.74 -14.62
CA GLU A 121 -4.84 -7.09 -13.33
C GLU A 121 -4.23 -6.29 -12.18
N LEU A 122 -2.91 -6.10 -12.19
CA LEU A 122 -2.23 -5.27 -11.20
C LEU A 122 -2.68 -3.81 -11.27
N ILE A 123 -2.77 -3.24 -12.48
CA ILE A 123 -3.26 -1.88 -12.69
C ILE A 123 -4.70 -1.72 -12.17
N GLN A 124 -5.59 -2.68 -12.45
CA GLN A 124 -6.96 -2.64 -11.96
C GLN A 124 -7.02 -2.66 -10.42
N ARG A 125 -6.24 -3.53 -9.76
CA ARG A 125 -6.17 -3.60 -8.30
C ARG A 125 -5.65 -2.28 -7.70
N LEU A 126 -4.61 -1.70 -8.28
CA LEU A 126 -4.04 -0.44 -7.83
C LEU A 126 -5.04 0.72 -8.01
N ASN A 127 -5.74 0.79 -9.14
CA ASN A 127 -6.77 1.80 -9.39
C ASN A 127 -7.93 1.70 -8.40
N HIS A 128 -8.37 0.48 -8.08
CA HIS A 128 -9.41 0.27 -7.06
C HIS A 128 -8.97 0.81 -5.69
N LYS A 129 -7.73 0.49 -5.28
CA LYS A 129 -7.16 0.97 -4.01
C LYS A 129 -7.02 2.50 -3.97
N LEU A 130 -6.57 3.09 -5.08
CA LEU A 130 -6.47 4.55 -5.20
C LEU A 130 -7.84 5.20 -5.03
N LYS A 131 -8.86 4.65 -5.70
CA LYS A 131 -10.25 5.13 -5.59
C LYS A 131 -10.78 5.04 -4.16
N SER A 132 -10.57 3.93 -3.47
CA SER A 132 -11.04 3.76 -2.08
C SER A 132 -10.35 4.73 -1.13
N GLN A 133 -9.03 4.89 -1.25
CA GLN A 133 -8.28 5.85 -0.44
C GLN A 133 -8.70 7.30 -0.71
N GLN A 134 -8.99 7.64 -1.97
CA GLN A 134 -9.48 8.97 -2.32
C GLN A 134 -10.86 9.25 -1.72
N GLN A 135 -11.74 8.26 -1.66
CA GLN A 135 -13.05 8.38 -1.00
C GLN A 135 -12.90 8.59 0.51
N GLU A 136 -11.99 7.85 1.16
CA GLU A 136 -11.72 7.98 2.58
C GLU A 136 -11.15 9.36 2.93
N ILE A 137 -10.19 9.86 2.16
CA ILE A 137 -9.64 11.22 2.33
C ILE A 137 -10.76 12.26 2.22
N THR A 138 -11.65 12.13 1.23
CA THR A 138 -12.77 13.07 1.05
C THR A 138 -13.74 13.02 2.23
N ALA A 139 -14.05 11.83 2.74
CA ALA A 139 -14.91 11.66 3.92
C ALA A 139 -14.28 12.27 5.18
N LEU A 140 -13.00 11.98 5.44
CA LEU A 140 -12.28 12.52 6.59
C LEU A 140 -12.17 14.05 6.53
N LYS A 141 -11.90 14.62 5.34
CA LYS A 141 -11.90 16.08 5.15
C LYS A 141 -13.26 16.71 5.46
N LYS A 142 -14.36 16.04 5.10
CA LYS A 142 -15.71 16.51 5.42
C LYS A 142 -15.95 16.52 6.94
N ILE A 143 -15.55 15.46 7.64
CA ILE A 143 -15.67 15.37 9.10
C ILE A 143 -14.85 16.46 9.79
N ILE A 144 -13.62 16.72 9.33
CA ILE A 144 -12.79 17.80 9.87
C ILE A 144 -13.50 19.15 9.68
N LYS A 145 -14.00 19.42 8.47
CA LYS A 145 -14.72 20.66 8.17
C LYS A 145 -15.98 20.85 9.01
N GLU A 146 -16.70 19.77 9.31
CA GLU A 146 -17.88 19.81 10.19
C GLU A 146 -17.49 20.09 11.65
N LYS A 147 -16.38 19.54 12.13
CA LYS A 147 -15.86 19.79 13.48
C LYS A 147 -15.20 21.16 13.66
N GLU A 148 -14.70 21.74 12.58
CA GLU A 148 -14.06 23.06 12.57
C GLU A 148 -15.05 24.21 12.39
N GLN A 149 -16.34 23.95 12.21
CA GLN A 149 -17.32 25.03 12.24
C GLN A 149 -17.25 25.72 13.62
N PRO A 150 -17.01 27.04 13.68
CA PRO A 150 -16.98 27.75 14.93
C PRO A 150 -18.34 27.59 15.59
N ASP A 151 -18.37 27.03 16.80
CA ASP A 151 -19.58 26.94 17.62
C ASP A 151 -20.24 28.32 17.65
N ALA A 152 -21.40 28.44 16.99
CA ALA A 152 -22.22 29.67 17.00
C ALA A 152 -22.65 30.08 18.43
N SER A 153 -22.38 29.21 19.41
CA SER A 153 -22.70 29.35 20.83
C SER A 153 -21.59 30.01 21.67
N LYS A 154 -20.47 30.45 21.08
CA LYS A 154 -19.37 31.08 21.85
C LYS A 154 -19.66 32.55 22.16
N ILE A 155 -19.32 32.95 23.38
CA ILE A 155 -19.38 34.33 23.83
C ILE A 155 -18.18 35.09 23.24
N ILE A 156 -18.46 36.18 22.52
CA ILE A 156 -17.43 36.98 21.85
C ILE A 156 -16.89 38.03 22.84
N ILE A 157 -15.57 38.04 23.01
CA ILE A 157 -14.84 39.05 23.78
C ILE A 157 -14.13 39.98 22.78
N PRO A 158 -14.43 41.29 22.78
CA PRO A 158 -13.66 42.25 21.98
C PRO A 158 -12.17 42.18 22.33
N HIS A 159 -11.29 42.29 21.34
CA HIS A 159 -9.84 42.16 21.55
C HIS A 159 -9.30 43.08 22.65
N GLU A 160 -9.82 44.31 22.70
CA GLU A 160 -9.43 45.35 23.65
C GLU A 160 -9.76 45.00 25.11
N TYR A 161 -10.77 44.17 25.34
CA TYR A 161 -11.24 43.78 26.68
C TYR A 161 -10.77 42.40 27.11
N PHE A 162 -9.99 41.70 26.28
CA PHE A 162 -9.55 40.35 26.58
C PHE A 162 -8.76 40.27 27.89
N GLU A 163 -7.81 41.17 28.11
CA GLU A 163 -7.00 41.15 29.34
C GLU A 163 -7.83 41.48 30.58
N THR A 164 -8.70 42.50 30.50
CA THR A 164 -9.63 42.86 31.58
C THR A 164 -10.59 41.72 31.93
N PHE A 165 -11.08 41.00 30.93
CA PHE A 165 -11.93 39.83 31.15
C PHE A 165 -11.15 38.70 31.87
N ILE A 166 -9.91 38.43 31.44
CA ILE A 166 -9.06 37.42 32.10
C ILE A 166 -8.78 37.81 33.56
N GLU A 167 -8.54 39.09 33.84
CA GLU A 167 -8.38 39.59 35.21
C GLU A 167 -9.63 39.37 36.06
N LEU A 168 -10.83 39.62 35.51
CA LEU A 168 -12.09 39.36 36.21
C LEU A 168 -12.24 37.88 36.57
N ILE A 169 -11.92 36.98 35.63
CA ILE A 169 -11.99 35.53 35.87
C ILE A 169 -10.99 35.11 36.97
N ILE A 170 -9.79 35.69 36.98
CA ILE A 170 -8.81 35.43 38.05
C ILE A 170 -9.32 35.94 39.40
N GLN A 171 -9.96 37.12 39.43
CA GLN A 171 -10.56 37.65 40.66
C GLN A 171 -11.69 36.75 41.19
N ILE A 172 -12.55 36.24 40.31
CA ILE A 172 -13.63 35.30 40.68
C ILE A 172 -13.05 33.98 41.21
N ARG A 173 -11.98 33.46 40.58
CA ARG A 173 -11.27 32.25 41.03
C ARG A 173 -10.72 32.40 42.44
N ASP A 174 -10.17 33.56 42.75
CA ASP A 174 -9.49 33.84 44.02
C ASP A 174 -10.43 34.46 45.08
N LEU A 175 -11.74 34.52 44.81
CA LEU A 175 -12.74 35.08 45.72
C LEU A 175 -13.04 34.13 46.88
N GLU A 176 -13.08 34.67 48.10
CA GLU A 176 -13.39 33.95 49.34
C GLU A 176 -14.68 34.53 49.96
N ILE A 177 -15.59 33.65 50.40
CA ILE A 177 -16.89 34.04 51.00
C ILE A 177 -16.78 34.20 52.52
N LYS A 178 -16.00 33.32 53.15
CA LYS A 178 -15.62 33.36 54.56
C LYS A 178 -14.10 33.17 54.64
N GLU A 179 -13.47 33.48 55.77
CA GLU A 179 -12.03 33.24 55.94
C GLU A 179 -11.69 31.80 55.54
N ASN A 180 -10.80 31.66 54.54
CA ASN A 180 -10.34 30.39 53.97
C ASN A 180 -11.36 29.55 53.18
N ASP A 181 -12.57 30.05 52.91
CA ASP A 181 -13.58 29.34 52.11
C ASP A 181 -13.73 29.96 50.72
N LYS A 182 -13.20 29.28 49.69
CA LYS A 182 -13.21 29.77 48.30
C LYS A 182 -14.58 29.61 47.67
N LEU A 183 -15.02 30.63 46.93
CA LEU A 183 -16.26 30.57 46.15
C LEU A 183 -16.21 29.42 45.11
N LEU A 184 -15.08 29.25 44.43
CA LEU A 184 -14.91 28.25 43.38
C LEU A 184 -13.69 27.38 43.64
N VAL A 185 -13.93 26.07 43.72
CA VAL A 185 -12.88 25.06 43.87
C VAL A 185 -12.75 24.30 42.55
N THR A 186 -11.54 24.27 41.99
CA THR A 186 -11.23 23.48 40.80
C THR A 186 -10.09 22.50 41.07
N SER A 187 -10.21 21.27 40.55
CA SER A 187 -9.20 20.22 40.74
C SER A 187 -7.90 20.50 39.96
N SER A 188 -7.96 21.35 38.94
CA SER A 188 -6.81 21.74 38.13
C SER A 188 -6.99 23.14 37.55
N GLN A 189 -5.91 23.92 37.48
CA GLN A 189 -5.88 25.20 36.76
C GLN A 189 -6.18 25.03 35.26
N LEU A 190 -6.00 23.83 34.70
CA LEU A 190 -6.35 23.50 33.31
C LEU A 190 -7.86 23.56 33.06
N THR A 191 -8.68 23.43 34.11
CA THR A 191 -10.15 23.56 34.04
C THR A 191 -10.55 24.94 33.53
N TRP A 192 -9.89 25.99 34.02
CA TRP A 192 -10.11 27.37 33.59
C TRP A 192 -9.71 27.57 32.12
N VAL A 193 -8.55 27.03 31.72
CA VAL A 193 -8.08 27.10 30.33
C VAL A 193 -9.08 26.44 29.37
N ARG A 194 -9.58 25.25 29.73
CA ARG A 194 -10.56 24.52 28.92
C ARG A 194 -11.88 25.28 28.80
N MET A 195 -12.44 25.70 29.94
CA MET A 195 -13.70 26.44 30.01
C MET A 195 -13.64 27.71 29.15
N LEU A 196 -12.57 28.50 29.29
CA LEU A 196 -12.39 29.73 28.51
C LEU A 196 -12.20 29.47 27.01
N SER A 197 -11.37 28.50 26.63
CA SER A 197 -11.15 28.17 25.21
C SER A 197 -12.38 27.58 24.50
N HIS A 198 -13.25 26.92 25.27
CA HIS A 198 -14.41 26.23 24.73
C HIS A 198 -15.63 27.17 24.62
N HIS A 199 -15.87 28.02 25.61
CA HIS A 199 -17.07 28.86 25.65
C HIS A 199 -16.87 30.29 25.15
N PHE A 200 -15.63 30.75 24.99
CA PHE A 200 -15.33 32.12 24.56
C PHE A 200 -14.48 32.16 23.29
N ALA A 201 -14.67 33.21 22.52
CA ALA A 201 -13.88 33.54 21.33
C ALA A 201 -13.50 35.03 21.36
N LEU A 202 -12.45 35.41 20.64
CA LEU A 202 -12.15 36.81 20.39
C LEU A 202 -13.04 37.36 19.26
N ALA A 203 -12.92 38.66 18.96
CA ALA A 203 -13.64 39.27 17.84
C ALA A 203 -13.43 38.46 16.55
N ASN A 204 -14.44 38.45 15.68
CA ASN A 204 -14.47 37.64 14.46
C ASN A 204 -14.41 36.12 14.69
N TYR A 205 -14.85 35.64 15.86
CA TYR A 205 -14.85 34.22 16.22
C TYR A 205 -13.45 33.59 16.26
N GLU A 206 -12.39 34.40 16.43
CA GLU A 206 -11.04 33.86 16.55
C GLU A 206 -10.94 32.99 17.82
N PRO A 207 -10.48 31.72 17.69
CA PRO A 207 -10.36 30.83 18.84
C PRO A 207 -9.29 31.33 19.82
N ILE A 208 -9.61 31.36 21.11
CA ILE A 208 -8.65 31.74 22.14
C ILE A 208 -7.61 30.62 22.27
N ASN A 209 -6.34 30.96 22.00
CA ASN A 209 -5.24 30.00 22.09
C ASN A 209 -5.04 29.49 23.53
N ALA A 210 -5.19 28.18 23.73
CA ALA A 210 -5.03 27.53 25.03
C ALA A 210 -3.64 27.74 25.66
N ASN A 211 -2.58 27.85 24.85
CA ASN A 211 -1.22 28.14 25.36
C ASN A 211 -1.11 29.59 25.83
N LYS A 212 -1.81 30.54 25.18
CA LYS A 212 -1.89 31.93 25.66
C LYS A 212 -2.61 31.98 27.01
N LEU A 213 -3.74 31.29 27.15
CA LEU A 213 -4.47 31.18 28.43
C LEU A 213 -3.62 30.53 29.53
N ARG A 214 -2.87 29.46 29.24
CA ARG A 214 -1.98 28.82 30.22
C ARG A 214 -1.00 29.80 30.84
N LYS A 215 -0.48 30.78 30.10
CA LYS A 215 0.42 31.79 30.65
C LYS A 215 -0.23 32.64 31.75
N TYR A 216 -1.53 32.95 31.64
CA TYR A 216 -2.24 33.72 32.66
C TYR A 216 -2.53 32.91 33.93
N PHE A 217 -2.78 31.60 33.81
CA PHE A 217 -3.12 30.74 34.95
C PHE A 217 -1.90 30.04 35.61
N TYR A 218 -0.80 29.87 34.88
CA TYR A 218 0.42 29.18 35.35
C TYR A 218 1.68 30.07 35.42
N GLY A 219 1.67 31.27 34.85
CA GLY A 219 2.82 32.17 34.90
C GLY A 219 3.02 32.84 36.27
N GLU A 220 4.26 33.20 36.58
CA GLU A 220 4.58 33.99 37.78
C GLU A 220 3.77 35.30 37.80
N ARG A 221 3.15 35.61 38.94
CA ARG A 221 2.32 36.80 39.19
C ARG A 221 3.13 38.10 39.01
N LYS A 222 3.42 38.51 37.78
CA LYS A 222 3.74 39.90 37.49
C LYS A 222 2.44 40.69 37.48
N ARG A 223 2.14 41.23 38.66
CA ARG A 223 1.13 42.23 39.02
C ARG A 223 0.55 42.98 37.82
N PHE A 224 -0.68 42.65 37.44
CA PHE A 224 -1.58 43.59 36.75
C PHE A 224 -2.43 44.41 37.74
N LEU A 225 -2.13 44.32 39.04
CA LEU A 225 -2.73 45.15 40.08
C LEU A 225 -2.25 46.60 39.99
N LYS A 226 -2.72 47.35 38.98
CA LYS A 226 -2.97 48.77 39.13
C LYS A 226 -4.48 48.99 39.19
N SER A 227 -4.97 49.06 40.42
CA SER A 227 -6.17 49.80 40.83
C SER A 227 -7.47 49.51 40.08
N ARG A 228 -8.17 48.45 40.50
CA ARG A 228 -9.65 48.40 40.64
C ARG A 228 -10.03 47.06 41.26
N LYS A 229 -9.94 46.97 42.60
CA LYS A 229 -10.69 45.94 43.32
C LYS A 229 -12.16 46.36 43.26
N PHE A 230 -13.00 45.60 42.56
CA PHE A 230 -14.45 45.78 42.70
C PHE A 230 -14.81 45.43 44.14
N LYS A 231 -15.22 46.43 44.93
CA LYS A 231 -15.72 46.20 46.28
C LYS A 231 -17.05 45.46 46.17
N VAL A 232 -17.14 44.30 46.82
CA VAL A 232 -18.42 43.66 47.12
C VAL A 232 -19.21 44.65 47.98
N ILE A 233 -20.33 45.13 47.48
CA ILE A 233 -21.29 45.87 48.29
C ILE A 233 -22.04 44.82 49.09
N SER A 234 -21.80 44.76 50.40
CA SER A 234 -22.64 43.99 51.31
C SER A 234 -24.06 44.51 51.15
N LEU A 235 -24.97 43.69 50.62
CA LEU A 235 -26.41 43.92 50.75
C LEU A 235 -26.78 43.58 52.19
N GLU A 236 -26.55 44.54 53.10
CA GLU A 236 -27.26 44.54 54.38
C GLU A 236 -28.67 45.09 54.14
N ASN A 237 -29.65 44.32 54.65
CA ASN A 237 -31.05 44.64 54.89
C ASN A 237 -32.05 44.52 53.72
N SER A 238 -32.77 43.39 53.72
CA SER A 238 -34.25 43.34 53.77
C SER A 238 -34.68 42.10 54.53
#